data_AF-A0A1X7SU38-F1
#
_entry.id   AF-A0A1X7SU38-F1
#
_cell.length_a   1.000
_cell.length_b   1.000
_cell.length_c   1.000
_cell.angle_alpha   90.00
_cell.angle_beta   90.00
_cell.angle_gamma   90.00
#
_symmetry.space_group_name_H-M   'P 1'
#
loop_
_entity.id
_entity.type
_entity.pdbx_description
1 polymer ?
#
loop_
_entity_poly.entity_id
_entity_poly.type
_entity_poly.pdbx_seq_one_letter_code
_entity_poly.pdbx_strand_id
1 'polypeptide(L)'
;MYLFMNLLLITKFDIIGDNGEREYKLRSKPVLPNNRKFNPMQEAERDDFYYSLIILFVPFRNESTLVMEGEPMEEAFRRHREASIRGTENHFNKLQKLLEAEHNSNKIVDARNIAGFTEKELPDNKEDDEPQLLGEIMEAVADIADMHINVPNLTLEQRDAMLNVDQKRIFDKIKSYLISQKNVKTYLRISLQDYLD
;
A
#
# COMPACT_ATOMS: atom_id res chain seq x y z
N MET A 1 -20.81 -15.55 -29.53
CA MET A 1 -22.25 -15.69 -29.18
C MET A 1 -22.45 -16.61 -27.97
N TYR A 2 -21.79 -17.78 -27.91
CA TYR A 2 -21.83 -18.71 -26.75
C TYR A 2 -21.39 -18.08 -25.41
N LEU A 3 -20.27 -17.36 -25.40
CA LEU A 3 -19.77 -16.59 -24.25
C LEU A 3 -20.79 -15.61 -23.66
N PHE A 4 -21.48 -14.87 -24.52
CA PHE A 4 -22.49 -13.89 -24.11
C PHE A 4 -23.71 -14.60 -23.52
N MET A 5 -24.17 -15.71 -24.12
CA MET A 5 -25.29 -16.51 -23.61
C MET A 5 -24.97 -17.12 -22.24
N ASN A 6 -23.77 -17.68 -22.05
CA ASN A 6 -23.35 -18.25 -20.77
C ASN A 6 -23.18 -17.17 -19.68
N LEU A 7 -22.61 -16.01 -20.01
CA LEU A 7 -22.51 -14.88 -19.08
C LEU A 7 -23.90 -14.32 -18.72
N LEU A 8 -24.82 -14.25 -19.68
CA LEU A 8 -26.21 -13.84 -19.44
C LEU A 8 -26.92 -14.82 -18.51
N LEU A 9 -26.69 -16.12 -18.68
CA LEU A 9 -27.26 -17.21 -17.87
C LEU A 9 -26.74 -17.24 -16.42
N ILE A 10 -25.51 -16.79 -16.20
CA ILE A 10 -24.90 -16.69 -14.86
C ILE A 10 -25.36 -15.41 -14.15
N THR A 11 -25.51 -14.31 -14.88
CA THR A 11 -25.86 -12.98 -14.33
C THR A 11 -27.36 -12.73 -14.19
N LYS A 12 -28.19 -13.38 -15.01
CA LYS A 12 -29.65 -13.27 -15.00
C LYS A 12 -30.28 -14.65 -14.90
N PHE A 13 -31.20 -14.87 -13.95
CA PHE A 13 -31.97 -16.12 -13.94
C PHE A 13 -33.25 -16.01 -14.77
N ASP A 14 -33.63 -17.17 -15.28
CA ASP A 14 -34.84 -17.53 -16.01
C ASP A 14 -35.91 -17.94 -14.97
N ILE A 15 -36.86 -17.05 -14.68
CA ILE A 15 -38.00 -17.32 -13.79
C ILE A 15 -39.23 -17.48 -14.68
N ILE A 16 -40.01 -18.55 -14.50
CA ILE A 16 -41.33 -18.67 -15.14
C ILE A 16 -42.25 -17.71 -14.38
N GLY A 17 -42.68 -16.65 -15.04
CA GLY A 17 -43.67 -15.72 -14.50
C GLY A 17 -45.01 -16.41 -14.27
N ASP A 18 -45.89 -15.79 -13.50
CA ASP A 18 -47.23 -16.35 -13.19
C ASP A 18 -48.07 -16.60 -14.47
N ASN A 19 -47.66 -16.00 -15.59
CA ASN A 19 -48.23 -16.16 -16.93
C ASN A 19 -47.64 -17.36 -17.73
N GLY A 20 -46.65 -18.08 -17.19
CA GLY A 20 -45.96 -19.17 -17.87
C GLY A 20 -44.83 -18.73 -18.82
N GLU A 21 -44.56 -17.43 -18.94
CA GLU A 21 -43.49 -16.91 -19.79
C GLU A 21 -42.17 -16.78 -19.03
N ARG A 22 -41.05 -16.85 -19.77
CA ARG A 22 -39.71 -16.75 -19.20
C ARG A 22 -39.29 -15.30 -18.99
N GLU A 23 -39.07 -14.92 -17.74
CA GLU A 23 -38.56 -13.61 -17.35
C GLU A 23 -37.08 -13.67 -16.97
N TYR A 24 -36.29 -12.74 -17.54
CA TYR A 24 -34.87 -12.58 -17.19
C TYR A 24 -34.70 -11.48 -16.13
N LYS A 25 -34.42 -11.84 -14.87
CA LYS A 25 -34.14 -10.87 -13.79
C LYS A 25 -32.66 -10.84 -13.42
N LEU A 26 -32.12 -9.63 -13.22
CA LEU A 26 -30.75 -9.41 -12.76
C LEU A 26 -30.61 -9.92 -11.32
N ARG A 27 -29.61 -10.78 -11.07
CA ARG A 27 -29.37 -11.33 -9.73
C ARG A 27 -28.65 -10.30 -8.85
N SER A 28 -29.05 -10.21 -7.58
CA SER A 28 -28.36 -9.41 -6.56
C SER A 28 -27.10 -10.08 -6.00
N LYS A 29 -26.95 -11.41 -6.19
CA LYS A 29 -25.77 -12.18 -5.79
C LYS A 29 -25.33 -13.14 -6.91
N PRO A 30 -24.02 -13.30 -7.15
CA PRO A 30 -23.52 -14.34 -8.07
C PRO A 30 -23.92 -15.72 -7.52
N VAL A 31 -24.44 -16.58 -8.39
CA VAL A 31 -24.83 -17.95 -8.04
C VAL A 31 -23.98 -18.91 -8.85
N LEU A 32 -23.46 -19.93 -8.18
CA LEU A 32 -22.72 -21.01 -8.82
C LEU A 32 -23.59 -21.65 -9.90
N PRO A 33 -23.04 -21.93 -11.10
CA PRO A 33 -23.69 -22.78 -12.08
C PRO A 33 -24.09 -24.08 -11.38
N ASN A 34 -25.38 -24.26 -11.14
CA ASN A 34 -25.87 -25.42 -10.40
C ASN A 34 -25.71 -26.64 -11.33
N ASN A 35 -25.10 -27.69 -10.81
CA ASN A 35 -24.81 -28.99 -11.44
C ASN A 35 -26.05 -29.75 -11.98
N ARG A 36 -27.25 -29.14 -11.92
CA ARG A 36 -28.43 -29.61 -12.65
C ARG A 36 -28.41 -29.26 -14.15
N LYS A 37 -27.55 -28.33 -14.61
CA LYS A 37 -27.48 -27.91 -16.02
C LYS A 37 -26.37 -28.58 -16.82
N PHE A 38 -25.28 -28.96 -16.17
CA PHE A 38 -24.16 -29.65 -16.78
C PHE A 38 -23.77 -30.83 -15.89
N ASN A 39 -23.57 -31.99 -16.48
CA ASN A 39 -23.07 -33.18 -15.82
C ASN A 39 -21.56 -33.31 -16.07
N PRO A 40 -20.69 -32.94 -15.13
CA PRO A 40 -19.24 -33.02 -15.30
C PRO A 40 -18.72 -34.45 -15.46
N MET A 41 -19.55 -35.47 -15.19
CA MET A 41 -19.20 -36.86 -15.46
C MET A 41 -19.35 -37.22 -16.94
N GLN A 42 -20.12 -36.46 -17.71
CA GLN A 42 -20.23 -36.62 -19.16
C GLN A 42 -19.14 -35.81 -19.85
N GLU A 43 -18.34 -36.48 -20.67
CA GLU A 43 -17.21 -35.87 -21.38
C GLU A 43 -17.64 -34.68 -22.26
N ALA A 44 -18.80 -34.78 -22.92
CA ALA A 44 -19.34 -33.71 -23.77
C ALA A 44 -19.73 -32.43 -23.02
N GLU A 45 -20.01 -32.50 -21.70
CA GLU A 45 -20.45 -31.34 -20.89
C GLU A 45 -19.37 -30.88 -19.89
N ARG A 46 -18.29 -31.66 -19.74
CA ARG A 46 -17.22 -31.43 -18.78
C ARG A 46 -16.46 -30.14 -19.04
N ASP A 47 -16.11 -29.89 -20.31
CA ASP A 47 -15.37 -28.70 -20.69
C ASP A 47 -16.21 -27.44 -20.52
N ASP A 48 -17.47 -27.44 -20.94
CA ASP A 48 -18.41 -26.32 -20.75
C ASP A 48 -18.64 -25.99 -19.27
N PHE A 49 -18.67 -27.02 -18.42
CA PHE A 49 -18.77 -26.84 -16.97
C PHE A 49 -17.56 -26.12 -16.38
N TYR A 50 -16.34 -26.63 -16.63
CA TYR A 50 -15.13 -25.99 -16.11
C TYR A 50 -14.88 -24.62 -16.75
N TYR A 51 -15.29 -24.44 -18.01
CA TYR A 51 -15.21 -23.17 -18.71
C TYR A 51 -16.04 -22.10 -18.01
N SER A 52 -17.26 -22.46 -17.64
CA SER A 52 -18.16 -21.61 -16.88
C SER A 52 -17.60 -21.26 -15.49
N LEU A 53 -16.92 -22.20 -14.82
CA LEU A 53 -16.27 -21.94 -13.54
C LEU A 53 -15.09 -20.98 -13.66
N ILE A 54 -14.24 -21.13 -14.68
CA ILE A 54 -13.11 -20.20 -14.90
C ILE A 54 -13.62 -18.78 -15.09
N ILE A 55 -14.63 -18.58 -15.95
CA ILE A 55 -15.21 -17.25 -16.20
C ILE A 55 -15.78 -16.62 -14.93
N LEU A 56 -16.38 -17.43 -14.04
CA LEU A 56 -16.98 -16.92 -12.81
C LEU A 56 -15.94 -16.44 -11.80
N PHE A 57 -14.81 -17.14 -11.70
CA PHE A 57 -13.84 -16.94 -10.62
C PHE A 57 -12.57 -16.22 -11.02
N VAL A 58 -12.24 -16.17 -12.31
CA VAL A 58 -10.99 -15.58 -12.80
C VAL A 58 -11.33 -14.28 -13.51
N PRO A 59 -10.92 -13.10 -13.01
CA PRO A 59 -11.04 -11.86 -13.76
C PRO A 59 -10.18 -11.92 -15.03
N PHE A 60 -10.77 -11.64 -16.20
CA PHE A 60 -10.05 -11.70 -17.48
C PHE A 60 -10.44 -10.56 -18.41
N ARG A 61 -9.50 -10.22 -19.31
CA ARG A 61 -9.70 -9.26 -20.40
C ARG A 61 -9.69 -9.94 -21.78
N ASN A 62 -9.12 -11.13 -21.86
CA ASN A 62 -9.02 -11.94 -23.07
C ASN A 62 -9.10 -13.44 -22.71
N GLU A 63 -9.83 -14.20 -23.51
CA GLU A 63 -10.01 -15.65 -23.35
C GLU A 63 -8.69 -16.43 -23.47
N SER A 64 -7.74 -15.96 -24.28
CA SER A 64 -6.42 -16.60 -24.41
C SER A 64 -5.60 -16.58 -23.11
N THR A 65 -6.00 -15.79 -22.12
CA THR A 65 -5.39 -15.77 -20.78
C THR A 65 -6.06 -16.74 -19.81
N LEU A 66 -7.27 -17.21 -20.16
CA LEU A 66 -8.00 -18.20 -19.39
C LEU A 66 -7.49 -19.61 -19.70
N VAL A 67 -7.35 -19.93 -20.98
CA VAL A 67 -7.03 -21.28 -21.48
C VAL A 67 -5.86 -21.20 -22.44
N MET A 68 -4.86 -22.05 -22.24
CA MET A 68 -3.75 -22.19 -23.18
C MET A 68 -4.16 -23.10 -24.35
N GLU A 69 -3.54 -22.92 -25.51
CA GLU A 69 -3.81 -23.76 -26.67
C GLU A 69 -3.55 -25.24 -26.35
N GLY A 70 -4.57 -26.09 -26.56
CA GLY A 70 -4.51 -27.53 -26.26
C GLY A 70 -4.64 -27.91 -24.77
N GLU A 71 -4.85 -26.95 -23.86
CA GLU A 71 -5.07 -27.22 -22.44
C GLU A 71 -6.52 -27.62 -22.18
N PRO A 72 -6.80 -28.77 -21.54
CA PRO A 72 -8.16 -29.15 -21.18
C PRO A 72 -8.70 -28.20 -20.10
N MET A 73 -10.01 -27.95 -20.13
CA MET A 73 -10.59 -26.86 -19.35
C MET A 73 -10.52 -27.11 -17.83
N GLU A 74 -10.52 -28.37 -17.42
CA GLU A 74 -10.30 -28.76 -16.03
C GLU A 74 -8.91 -28.36 -15.52
N GLU A 75 -7.86 -28.57 -16.33
CA GLU A 75 -6.48 -28.21 -15.96
C GLU A 75 -6.33 -26.70 -15.86
N ALA A 76 -6.90 -25.98 -16.82
CA ALA A 76 -6.94 -24.52 -16.77
C ALA A 76 -7.60 -24.05 -15.46
N PHE A 77 -8.72 -24.66 -15.04
CA PHE A 77 -9.41 -24.30 -13.80
C PHE A 77 -8.55 -24.59 -12.57
N ARG A 78 -7.94 -25.78 -12.52
CA ARG A 78 -7.01 -26.17 -11.45
C ARG A 78 -5.84 -25.19 -11.33
N ARG A 79 -5.21 -24.83 -12.44
CA ARG A 79 -4.09 -23.87 -12.49
C ARG A 79 -4.48 -22.50 -11.93
N HIS A 80 -5.63 -21.97 -12.32
CA HIS A 80 -6.13 -20.69 -11.79
C HIS A 80 -6.49 -20.78 -10.30
N ARG A 81 -7.14 -21.87 -9.87
CA ARG A 81 -7.45 -22.11 -8.46
C ARG A 81 -6.19 -22.11 -7.61
N GLU A 82 -5.16 -22.83 -8.03
CA GLU A 82 -3.89 -22.89 -7.31
C GLU A 82 -3.17 -21.55 -7.27
N ALA A 83 -3.15 -20.82 -8.39
CA ALA A 83 -2.57 -19.48 -8.43
C ALA A 83 -3.29 -18.52 -7.47
N SER A 84 -4.63 -18.60 -7.39
CA SER A 84 -5.41 -17.81 -6.45
C SER A 84 -5.12 -18.17 -4.99
N ILE A 85 -4.98 -19.47 -4.67
CA ILE A 85 -4.64 -19.92 -3.31
C ILE A 85 -3.26 -19.38 -2.90
N ARG A 86 -2.25 -19.56 -3.76
CA ARG A 86 -0.89 -19.02 -3.51
C ARG A 86 -0.89 -17.51 -3.35
N GLY A 87 -1.68 -16.80 -4.15
CA GLY A 87 -1.86 -15.35 -4.04
C GLY A 87 -2.38 -14.93 -2.66
N THR A 88 -3.42 -15.62 -2.17
CA THR A 88 -4.00 -15.38 -0.85
C THR A 88 -3.03 -15.70 0.27
N GLU A 89 -2.31 -16.83 0.21
CA GLU A 89 -1.28 -17.19 1.19
C GLU A 89 -0.16 -16.14 1.27
N ASN A 90 0.31 -15.68 0.12
CA ASN A 90 1.33 -14.63 0.06
C ASN A 90 0.84 -13.31 0.65
N HIS A 91 -0.42 -12.93 0.40
CA HIS A 91 -1.01 -11.74 1.00
C HIS A 91 -1.13 -11.88 2.52
N PHE A 92 -1.61 -13.03 2.99
CA PHE A 92 -1.71 -13.34 4.42
C PHE A 92 -0.35 -13.25 5.13
N ASN A 93 0.70 -13.83 4.55
CA ASN A 93 2.06 -13.74 5.09
C ASN A 93 2.57 -12.29 5.21
N LYS A 94 2.20 -11.41 4.27
CA LYS A 94 2.53 -9.97 4.34
C LYS A 94 1.77 -9.29 5.48
N LEU A 95 0.48 -9.59 5.64
CA LEU A 95 -0.34 -9.07 6.74
C LEU A 95 0.21 -9.53 8.10
N GLN A 96 0.65 -10.78 8.22
CA GLN A 96 1.25 -11.29 9.45
C GLN A 96 2.53 -10.52 9.83
N LYS A 97 3.40 -10.23 8.86
CA LYS A 97 4.61 -9.41 9.09
C LYS A 97 4.29 -7.98 9.51
N LEU A 98 3.25 -7.39 8.92
CA LEU A 98 2.78 -6.06 9.31
C LEU A 98 2.25 -6.04 10.75
N LEU A 99 1.47 -7.05 11.13
CA LEU A 99 0.95 -7.19 12.49
C LEU A 99 2.07 -7.37 13.52
N GLU A 100 3.11 -8.13 13.17
CA GLU A 100 4.29 -8.30 14.02
C GLU A 100 5.07 -6.97 14.19
N ALA A 101 5.22 -6.21 13.11
CA ALA A 101 5.85 -4.89 13.15
C ALA A 101 5.05 -3.90 14.01
N GLU A 102 3.71 -3.90 13.89
CA GLU A 102 2.82 -3.09 14.72
C GLU A 102 2.97 -3.44 16.21
N HIS A 103 2.95 -4.74 16.54
CA HIS A 103 3.13 -5.19 17.91
C HIS A 103 4.49 -4.79 18.48
N ASN A 104 5.56 -4.89 17.68
CA ASN A 104 6.89 -4.45 18.08
C ASN A 104 6.97 -2.93 18.29
N SER A 105 6.30 -2.14 17.46
CA SER A 105 6.17 -0.69 17.64
C SER A 105 5.48 -0.36 18.97
N ASN A 106 4.38 -1.05 19.28
CA ASN A 106 3.66 -0.84 20.54
C ASN A 106 4.53 -1.16 21.76
N LYS A 107 5.31 -2.25 21.72
CA LYS A 107 6.29 -2.56 22.78
C LYS A 107 7.31 -1.45 23.00
N ILE A 108 7.79 -0.82 21.93
CA ILE A 108 8.74 0.30 22.02
C ILE A 108 8.08 1.51 22.68
N VAL A 109 6.84 1.84 22.28
CA VAL A 109 6.05 2.92 22.88
C VAL A 109 5.81 2.65 24.37
N ASP A 110 5.38 1.44 24.73
CA ASP A 110 5.15 1.05 26.12
C ASP A 110 6.43 1.11 26.95
N ALA A 111 7.56 0.61 26.41
CA ALA A 111 8.85 0.69 27.08
C ALA A 111 9.29 2.15 27.31
N ARG A 112 9.04 3.05 26.35
CA ARG A 112 9.29 4.50 26.50
C ARG A 112 8.43 5.10 27.60
N ASN A 113 7.16 4.74 27.66
CA ASN A 113 6.22 5.22 28.68
C ASN A 113 6.63 4.72 30.09
N ILE A 114 7.04 3.46 30.22
CA ILE A 114 7.50 2.86 31.48
C ILE A 114 8.85 3.42 31.93
N ALA A 115 9.77 3.70 31.01
CA ALA A 115 11.11 4.23 31.31
C ALA A 115 11.09 5.66 31.89
N GLY A 116 9.94 6.21 32.22
CA GLY A 116 9.83 7.50 32.87
C GLY A 116 10.26 8.65 31.95
N PHE A 117 10.12 8.49 30.62
CA PHE A 117 9.99 9.64 29.73
C PHE A 117 8.62 10.32 29.96
N THR A 118 8.29 10.65 31.21
CA THR A 118 7.63 11.92 31.45
C THR A 118 8.60 12.97 30.95
N GLU A 119 8.10 13.89 30.12
CA GLU A 119 8.79 15.12 29.75
C GLU A 119 9.42 15.74 30.99
N LYS A 120 10.71 15.45 31.23
CA LYS A 120 11.46 16.11 32.27
C LYS A 120 11.82 17.46 31.68
N GLU A 121 10.94 18.41 31.99
CA GLU A 121 11.03 19.84 31.72
C GLU A 121 11.04 20.21 30.22
N LEU A 122 9.87 20.10 29.58
CA LEU A 122 9.51 21.15 28.65
C LEU A 122 9.41 22.46 29.47
N PRO A 123 10.11 23.55 29.09
CA PRO A 123 9.90 24.83 29.72
C PRO A 123 8.43 25.23 29.53
N ASP A 124 7.89 25.76 30.61
CA ASP A 124 6.53 26.23 30.83
C ASP A 124 5.83 26.75 29.56
N ASN A 125 4.63 26.24 29.33
CA ASN A 125 3.47 26.71 28.57
C ASN A 125 3.45 28.17 28.04
N LYS A 126 4.44 28.63 27.29
CA LYS A 126 4.20 29.80 26.43
C LYS A 126 3.51 29.30 25.17
N GLU A 127 2.42 29.97 24.85
CA GLU A 127 1.55 29.73 23.70
C GLU A 127 2.34 29.15 22.52
N ASP A 128 1.76 28.12 21.94
CA ASP A 128 2.23 27.42 20.74
C ASP A 128 2.28 28.40 19.56
N ASP A 129 3.31 29.25 19.55
CA ASP A 129 3.84 29.93 18.39
C ASP A 129 4.77 28.95 17.65
N GLU A 130 4.40 27.66 17.55
CA GLU A 130 5.14 26.72 16.73
C GLU A 130 5.01 27.19 15.29
N PRO A 131 6.11 27.68 14.70
CA PRO A 131 6.05 28.27 13.38
C PRO A 131 5.68 27.17 12.38
N GLN A 132 4.86 27.50 11.38
CA GLN A 132 4.49 26.55 10.33
C GLN A 132 5.73 26.29 9.46
N LEU A 133 6.52 25.32 9.92
CA LEU A 133 7.91 25.05 9.59
C LEU A 133 8.20 25.06 8.08
N LEU A 134 7.25 24.63 7.26
CA LEU A 134 7.45 24.55 5.81
C LEU A 134 7.33 25.91 5.11
N GLY A 135 6.38 26.75 5.52
CA GLY A 135 6.16 28.07 4.91
C GLY A 135 7.33 29.02 5.21
N GLU A 136 7.79 29.01 6.45
CA GLU A 136 8.88 29.87 6.91
C GLU A 136 10.25 29.43 6.39
N ILE A 137 10.46 28.12 6.18
CA ILE A 137 11.69 27.64 5.50
C ILE A 137 11.71 28.12 4.05
N MET A 138 10.58 28.11 3.35
CA MET A 138 10.51 28.58 1.97
C MET A 138 10.76 30.08 1.87
N GLU A 139 10.20 30.87 2.78
CA GLU A 139 10.41 32.31 2.85
C GLU A 139 11.87 32.66 3.20
N ALA A 140 12.45 32.00 4.22
CA ALA A 140 13.85 32.19 4.59
C ALA A 140 14.83 31.78 3.47
N VAL A 141 14.51 30.76 2.68
CA VAL A 141 15.32 30.36 1.51
C VAL A 141 15.25 31.42 0.41
N ALA A 142 14.08 32.04 0.19
CA ALA A 142 13.94 33.14 -0.75
C ALA A 142 14.73 34.38 -0.31
N ASP A 143 14.68 34.74 0.97
CA ASP A 143 15.44 35.86 1.54
C ASP A 143 16.96 35.65 1.46
N ILE A 144 17.44 34.42 1.71
CA ILE A 144 18.86 34.09 1.56
C ILE A 144 19.30 34.18 0.09
N ALA A 145 18.47 33.74 -0.85
CA ALA A 145 18.75 33.85 -2.27
C ALA A 145 18.83 35.32 -2.71
N ASP A 146 17.92 36.17 -2.23
CA ASP A 146 17.93 37.61 -2.50
C ASP A 146 19.17 38.31 -1.89
N MET A 147 19.51 37.99 -0.63
CA MET A 147 20.74 38.49 0.01
C MET A 147 22.01 38.05 -0.73
N HIS A 148 22.05 36.84 -1.30
CA HIS A 148 23.19 36.35 -2.05
C HIS A 148 23.38 37.11 -3.37
N ILE A 149 22.28 37.56 -3.98
CA ILE A 149 22.28 38.37 -5.21
C ILE A 149 22.66 39.82 -4.91
N ASN A 150 22.15 40.40 -3.82
CA ASN A 150 22.29 41.83 -3.51
C ASN A 150 23.55 42.18 -2.68
N VAL A 151 24.13 41.24 -1.93
CA VAL A 151 25.31 41.49 -1.07
C VAL A 151 26.36 40.36 -1.18
N PRO A 152 27.12 40.31 -2.29
CA PRO A 152 27.96 39.15 -2.64
C PRO A 152 29.24 38.95 -1.79
N ASN A 153 29.56 39.83 -0.84
CA ASN A 153 30.88 39.85 -0.16
C ASN A 153 30.87 39.58 1.36
N LEU A 154 29.78 39.05 1.92
CA LEU A 154 29.72 38.70 3.35
C LEU A 154 30.20 37.28 3.61
N THR A 155 31.09 37.10 4.60
CA THR A 155 31.51 35.78 5.06
C THR A 155 30.37 35.06 5.81
N LEU A 156 30.46 33.74 5.94
CA LEU A 156 29.43 32.96 6.62
C LEU A 156 29.25 33.37 8.09
N GLU A 157 30.34 33.73 8.76
CA GLU A 157 30.32 34.20 10.16
C GLU A 157 29.66 35.57 10.30
N GLN A 158 29.89 36.47 9.35
CA GLN A 158 29.22 37.77 9.32
C GLN A 158 27.72 37.60 9.10
N ARG A 159 27.31 36.68 8.22
CA ARG A 159 25.90 36.35 8.00
C ARG A 159 25.25 35.73 9.24
N ASP A 160 25.94 34.87 9.96
CA ASP A 160 25.45 34.28 11.23
C ASP A 160 25.24 35.35 12.31
N ALA A 161 26.15 36.34 12.40
CA ALA A 161 26.03 37.44 13.34
C ALA A 161 24.90 38.45 13.01
N MET A 162 24.41 38.44 11.77
CA MET A 162 23.31 39.30 11.31
C MET A 162 21.93 38.65 11.47
N LEU A 163 21.86 37.37 11.87
CA LEU A 163 20.59 36.70 12.11
C LEU A 163 19.89 37.31 13.33
N ASN A 164 18.59 37.56 13.20
CA ASN A 164 17.77 37.90 14.36
C ASN A 164 17.59 36.66 15.27
N VAL A 165 17.04 36.86 16.47
CA VAL A 165 16.93 35.82 17.50
C VAL A 165 16.17 34.58 17.00
N ASP A 166 15.08 34.77 16.25
CA ASP A 166 14.25 33.68 15.76
C ASP A 166 14.92 32.92 14.62
N GLN A 167 15.54 33.64 13.68
CA GLN A 167 16.34 33.06 12.61
C GLN A 167 17.53 32.27 13.16
N LYS A 168 18.20 32.78 14.19
CA LYS A 168 19.33 32.12 14.84
C LYS A 168 18.89 30.83 15.54
N ARG A 169 17.74 30.86 16.23
CA ARG A 169 17.12 29.67 16.85
C ARG A 169 16.84 28.57 15.83
N ILE A 170 16.24 28.93 14.68
CA ILE A 170 15.95 27.98 13.60
C ILE A 170 17.26 27.43 13.00
N PHE A 171 18.22 28.31 12.72
CA PHE A 171 19.52 27.92 12.17
C PHE A 171 20.27 26.94 13.08
N ASP A 172 20.31 27.19 14.39
CA ASP A 172 20.99 26.31 15.36
C ASP A 172 20.25 24.96 15.52
N LYS A 173 18.92 24.95 15.41
CA LYS A 173 18.11 23.70 15.38
C LYS A 173 18.42 22.85 14.13
N ILE A 174 18.56 23.47 12.96
CA ILE A 174 18.97 22.77 11.73
C ILE A 174 20.42 22.30 11.83
N LYS A 175 21.33 23.15 12.32
CA LYS A 175 22.75 22.83 12.50
C LYS A 175 22.95 21.63 13.42
N SER A 176 22.28 21.60 14.57
CA SER A 176 22.33 20.48 15.51
C SER A 176 21.77 19.19 14.90
N TYR A 177 20.67 19.25 14.14
CA TYR A 177 20.11 18.12 13.41
C TYR A 177 21.06 17.56 12.34
N LEU A 178 21.73 18.43 11.59
CA LEU A 178 22.70 18.00 10.57
C LEU A 178 23.97 17.38 11.19
N ILE A 179 24.42 17.91 12.32
CA ILE A 179 25.55 17.34 13.08
C ILE A 179 25.18 15.96 13.63
N SER A 180 23.98 15.79 14.19
CA SER A 180 23.52 14.50 14.72
C SER A 180 23.38 13.45 13.60
N GLN A 181 22.81 13.83 12.45
CA GLN A 181 22.75 12.98 11.25
C GLN A 181 24.15 12.54 10.76
N LYS A 182 25.12 13.46 10.76
CA LYS A 182 26.51 13.16 10.37
C LYS A 182 27.16 12.19 11.37
N ASN A 183 26.94 12.39 12.66
CA ASN A 183 27.44 11.51 13.71
C ASN A 183 26.82 10.11 13.60
N VAL A 184 25.51 9.99 13.37
CA VAL A 184 24.83 8.69 13.15
C VAL A 184 25.41 7.95 11.95
N LYS A 185 25.67 8.65 10.83
CA LYS A 185 26.37 8.05 9.68
C LYS A 185 27.80 7.59 10.02
N THR A 186 28.53 8.35 10.82
CA THR A 186 29.87 7.96 11.28
C THR A 186 29.82 6.73 12.18
N TYR A 187 28.88 6.66 13.13
CA TYR A 187 28.67 5.49 14.00
C TYR A 187 28.28 4.24 13.20
N LEU A 188 27.36 4.37 12.23
CA LEU A 188 27.00 3.28 11.34
C LEU A 188 28.19 2.78 10.49
N ARG A 189 29.05 3.71 10.06
CA ARG A 189 30.25 3.37 9.26
C ARG A 189 31.32 2.65 10.10
N ILE A 190 31.53 3.05 11.36
CA ILE A 190 32.43 2.37 12.29
C ILE A 190 31.89 0.97 12.61
N SER A 191 30.60 0.86 12.94
CA SER A 191 29.96 -0.43 13.27
C SER A 191 29.95 -1.44 12.12
N LEU A 192 30.02 -1.00 10.86
CA LEU A 192 30.14 -1.89 9.70
C LEU A 192 31.57 -2.37 9.45
N GLN A 193 32.58 -1.58 9.87
CA GLN A 193 33.99 -1.97 9.77
C GLN A 193 34.34 -3.05 10.80
N ASP A 194 33.79 -2.94 12.02
CA ASP A 194 33.96 -3.93 13.10
C ASP A 194 33.30 -5.30 12.79
N TYR A 195 32.48 -5.38 11.74
CA TYR A 195 31.85 -6.62 11.26
C TYR A 195 32.60 -7.28 10.09
N LEU A 196 33.60 -6.60 9.52
CA LEU A 196 34.33 -7.02 8.33
C LEU A 196 35.81 -7.37 8.58
N ASP A 197 36.27 -7.24 9.83
CA ASP A 197 37.56 -7.75 10.34
C ASP A 197 37.31 -8.96 11.27
#